data_AF-A0A2C1DI15-F1
#
_entry.id   AF-A0A2C1DI15-F1
#
_cell.length_a   1.000
_cell.length_b   1.000
_cell.length_c   1.000
_cell.angle_alpha   90.00
_cell.angle_beta   90.00
_cell.angle_gamma   90.00
#
_symmetry.space_group_name_H-M   'P 1'
#
loop_
_entity.id
_entity.type
_entity.pdbx_description
1 polymer ?
#
loop_
_entity_poly.entity_id
_entity_poly.type
_entity_poly.pdbx_seq_one_letter_code
_entity_poly.pdbx_strand_id
1 'polypeptide(L)'
;MESTGLFIWLILAPILLLCEIIVGIFLIATGIKYRNFFTFIAGLTSILLIVVPIICIGYGIDIEQMIPISGTLYWCLFSLAGLLAIISGRQISSIRSMGTILFITGLCSVSGYHLLYLTL
;
A
#
# COMPACT_ATOMS: atom_id res chain seq x y z
N MET A 1 -22.64 -0.83 -17.75
CA MET A 1 -21.16 -0.88 -17.71
C MET A 1 -20.61 -0.45 -16.34
N GLU A 2 -21.48 -0.04 -15.40
CA GLU A 2 -21.09 0.41 -14.04
C GLU A 2 -20.70 -0.74 -13.09
N SER A 3 -21.26 -1.94 -13.28
CA SER A 3 -21.00 -3.08 -12.37
C SER A 3 -19.58 -3.66 -12.50
N THR A 4 -18.97 -3.57 -13.68
CA THR A 4 -17.66 -4.20 -13.95
C THR A 4 -16.53 -3.60 -13.13
N GLY A 5 -16.50 -2.28 -12.90
CA GLY A 5 -15.48 -1.63 -12.09
C GLY A 5 -15.57 -2.03 -10.61
N LEU A 6 -16.80 -2.10 -10.08
CA LEU A 6 -17.07 -2.57 -8.71
C LEU A 6 -16.68 -4.04 -8.52
N PHE A 7 -17.00 -4.92 -9.47
CA PHE A 7 -16.60 -6.33 -9.40
C PHE A 7 -15.08 -6.51 -9.44
N ILE A 8 -14.39 -5.76 -10.30
CA ILE A 8 -12.91 -5.79 -10.37
C ILE A 8 -12.33 -5.31 -9.04
N TRP A 9 -12.81 -4.20 -8.49
CA TRP A 9 -12.32 -3.68 -7.22
C TRP A 9 -12.61 -4.61 -6.04
N LEU A 10 -13.78 -5.24 -6.00
CA LEU A 10 -14.17 -6.17 -4.93
C LEU A 10 -13.27 -7.41 -4.87
N ILE A 11 -12.72 -7.85 -6.02
CA ILE A 11 -11.74 -8.94 -6.08
C ILE A 11 -10.32 -8.42 -5.86
N LEU A 12 -9.97 -7.29 -6.47
CA LEU A 12 -8.62 -6.75 -6.48
C LEU A 12 -8.22 -6.20 -5.10
N ALA A 13 -9.10 -5.43 -4.43
CA ALA A 13 -8.83 -4.82 -3.13
C ALA A 13 -8.37 -5.81 -2.05
N PRO A 14 -9.04 -6.95 -1.80
CA PRO A 14 -8.58 -7.91 -0.78
C PRO A 14 -7.26 -8.58 -1.18
N ILE A 15 -7.01 -8.82 -2.47
CA ILE A 15 -5.74 -9.40 -2.94
C ILE A 15 -4.60 -8.42 -2.71
N LEU A 16 -4.80 -7.15 -3.05
CA LEU A 16 -3.83 -6.07 -2.81
C LEU A 16 -3.55 -5.95 -1.30
N LEU A 17 -4.59 -5.85 -0.47
CA LEU A 17 -4.47 -5.73 0.97
C LEU A 17 -3.68 -6.89 1.61
N LEU A 18 -3.95 -8.14 1.20
CA LEU A 18 -3.18 -9.29 1.68
C LEU A 18 -1.71 -9.24 1.23
N CYS A 19 -1.46 -8.89 -0.03
CA CYS A 19 -0.11 -8.73 -0.57
C CYS A 19 0.67 -7.68 0.24
N GLU A 20 0.06 -6.51 0.46
CA GLU A 20 0.64 -5.39 1.16
C GLU A 20 0.99 -5.71 2.61
N ILE A 21 0.12 -6.45 3.33
CA ILE A 21 0.40 -6.91 4.70
C ILE A 21 1.60 -7.87 4.71
N ILE A 22 1.62 -8.87 3.82
CA ILE A 22 2.69 -9.87 3.78
C ILE A 22 4.03 -9.20 3.47
N VAL A 23 4.07 -8.33 2.45
CA VAL A 23 5.27 -7.61 2.05
C VAL A 23 5.70 -6.60 3.12
N GLY A 24 4.76 -5.91 3.76
CA GLY A 24 5.03 -4.97 4.86
C GLY A 24 5.72 -5.66 6.05
N ILE A 25 5.17 -6.79 6.51
CA ILE A 25 5.78 -7.58 7.60
C ILE A 25 7.18 -8.05 7.21
N PHE A 26 7.35 -8.51 5.96
CA PHE A 26 8.64 -8.94 5.45
C PHE A 26 9.68 -7.80 5.48
N LEU A 27 9.29 -6.60 5.02
CA LEU A 27 10.16 -5.42 5.02
C LEU A 27 10.53 -4.98 6.44
N ILE A 28 9.63 -5.09 7.41
CA ILE A 28 9.92 -4.82 8.83
C ILE A 28 10.95 -5.81 9.36
N ALA A 29 10.70 -7.11 9.23
CA ALA A 29 11.60 -8.16 9.72
C ALA A 29 12.99 -8.04 9.10
N THR A 30 13.04 -7.76 7.80
CA THR A 30 14.28 -7.60 7.05
C THR A 30 14.98 -6.28 7.40
N GLY A 31 14.24 -5.20 7.59
CA GLY A 31 14.76 -3.91 8.04
C GLY A 31 15.44 -4.00 9.41
N ILE A 32 14.85 -4.76 10.35
CA ILE A 32 15.47 -5.05 11.66
C ILE A 32 16.73 -5.91 11.47
N LYS A 33 16.64 -6.99 10.70
CA LYS A 33 17.76 -7.94 10.49
C LYS A 33 19.00 -7.28 9.90
N TYR A 34 18.82 -6.45 8.88
CA TYR A 34 19.93 -5.76 8.20
C TYR A 34 20.22 -4.37 8.77
N ARG A 35 19.56 -4.00 9.89
CA ARG A 35 19.68 -2.70 10.55
C ARG A 35 19.47 -1.52 9.59
N ASN A 36 18.61 -1.71 8.59
CA ASN A 36 18.30 -0.74 7.57
C ASN A 36 17.03 0.03 7.94
N PHE A 37 17.24 1.21 8.53
CA PHE A 37 16.16 2.04 9.04
C PHE A 37 15.16 2.45 7.96
N PHE A 38 15.60 2.74 6.74
CA PHE A 38 14.72 3.12 5.64
C PHE A 38 13.81 1.96 5.20
N THR A 39 14.33 0.74 5.13
CA THR A 39 13.52 -0.45 4.82
C THR A 39 12.49 -0.72 5.92
N PHE A 40 12.90 -0.57 7.18
CA PHE A 40 12.00 -0.69 8.32
C PHE A 40 10.87 0.34 8.26
N ILE A 41 11.19 1.62 8.01
CA ILE A 41 10.18 2.67 7.84
C ILE A 41 9.24 2.33 6.68
N ALA A 42 9.74 1.90 5.52
CA ALA A 42 8.89 1.55 4.39
C ALA A 42 7.89 0.42 4.73
N GLY A 43 8.35 -0.61 5.45
CA GLY A 43 7.48 -1.68 5.95
C GLY A 43 6.46 -1.20 6.98
N LEU A 44 6.85 -0.28 7.86
CA LEU A 44 5.97 0.26 8.89
C LEU A 44 4.92 1.21 8.30
N THR A 45 5.31 2.06 7.35
CA THR A 45 4.42 2.93 6.59
C THR A 45 3.40 2.14 5.80
N SER A 46 3.80 1.05 5.13
CA SER A 46 2.83 0.20 4.39
C SER A 46 1.79 -0.43 5.31
N ILE A 47 2.17 -0.96 6.48
CA ILE A 47 1.19 -1.50 7.44
C ILE A 47 0.31 -0.38 8.02
N LEU A 48 0.90 0.76 8.41
CA LEU A 48 0.14 1.88 8.95
C LEU A 48 -0.88 2.41 7.96
N LEU A 49 -0.51 2.50 6.68
CA LEU A 49 -1.42 2.91 5.63
C LEU A 49 -2.66 2.02 5.67
N ILE A 50 -2.57 0.70 5.83
CA ILE A 50 -3.74 -0.19 5.88
C ILE A 50 -4.50 -0.11 7.21
N VAL A 51 -3.78 -0.12 8.33
CA VAL A 51 -4.38 -0.23 9.67
C VAL A 51 -5.17 1.02 10.04
N VAL A 52 -4.64 2.21 9.73
CA VAL A 52 -5.29 3.49 10.05
C VAL A 52 -6.71 3.60 9.47
N PRO A 53 -6.96 3.42 8.16
CA PRO A 53 -8.29 3.51 7.59
C PRO A 53 -9.22 2.39 8.08
N ILE A 54 -8.72 1.18 8.33
CA ILE A 54 -9.55 0.11 8.92
C ILE A 54 -10.05 0.53 10.31
N ILE A 55 -9.17 1.08 11.14
CA ILE A 55 -9.54 1.56 12.48
C ILE A 55 -10.52 2.73 12.37
N CYS A 56 -10.26 3.71 11.51
CA CYS A 56 -11.14 4.85 11.33
C CYS A 56 -12.55 4.45 10.85
N ILE A 57 -12.67 3.52 9.90
CA ILE A 57 -13.95 2.93 9.47
C ILE A 57 -14.65 2.26 10.66
N GLY A 58 -13.92 1.49 11.46
CA GLY A 58 -14.48 0.81 12.65
C GLY A 58 -14.97 1.75 13.74
N TYR A 59 -14.34 2.93 13.88
CA TYR A 59 -14.78 3.98 14.82
C TYR A 59 -15.88 4.89 14.26
N GLY A 60 -16.30 4.70 13.00
CA GLY A 60 -17.26 5.59 12.34
C GLY A 60 -16.73 7.01 12.15
N ILE A 61 -15.40 7.19 12.13
CA ILE A 61 -14.77 8.48 11.86
C ILE A 61 -14.65 8.63 10.36
N ASP A 62 -15.28 9.68 9.83
CA ASP A 62 -15.21 10.02 8.42
C ASP A 62 -13.81 10.55 8.09
N ILE A 63 -12.97 9.68 7.51
CA ILE A 63 -11.55 9.97 7.21
C ILE A 63 -11.46 11.15 6.23
N GLU A 64 -12.42 11.26 5.32
CA GLU A 64 -12.51 12.36 4.35
C GLU A 64 -12.70 13.73 5.01
N GLN A 65 -13.31 13.76 6.20
CA GLN A 65 -13.59 14.99 6.94
C GLN A 65 -12.42 15.41 7.85
N MET A 66 -11.55 14.48 8.25
CA MET A 66 -10.40 14.76 9.11
C MET A 66 -9.13 15.14 8.34
N ILE A 67 -8.89 14.56 7.16
CA ILE A 67 -7.73 14.91 6.34
C ILE A 67 -8.18 14.86 4.86
N PRO A 68 -8.22 15.99 4.14
CA PRO A 68 -8.64 16.03 2.73
C PRO A 68 -7.53 15.49 1.81
N ILE A 69 -7.01 14.30 2.12
CA ILE A 69 -6.10 13.57 1.25
C ILE A 69 -6.97 12.82 0.27
N SER A 70 -6.92 13.23 -1.01
CA SER A 70 -7.54 12.47 -2.09
C SER A 70 -7.08 11.01 -2.03
N GLY A 71 -8.00 10.04 -2.13
CA GLY A 71 -7.68 8.61 -2.07
C GLY A 71 -6.52 8.21 -3.00
N THR A 72 -6.38 8.90 -4.14
CA THR A 72 -5.26 8.73 -5.08
C THR A 72 -3.89 9.02 -4.44
N LEU A 73 -3.78 10.07 -3.62
CA LEU A 73 -2.54 10.40 -2.90
C LEU A 73 -2.20 9.33 -1.86
N TYR A 74 -3.21 8.80 -1.17
CA TYR A 74 -3.03 7.72 -0.21
C TYR A 74 -2.46 6.46 -0.87
N TRP A 75 -3.00 6.04 -2.03
CA TRP A 75 -2.46 4.91 -2.79
C TRP A 75 -1.07 5.20 -3.39
N CYS A 76 -0.77 6.45 -3.75
CA CYS A 76 0.56 6.88 -4.21
C CYS A 76 1.62 6.78 -3.10
N LEU A 77 1.28 7.09 -1.83
CA LEU A 77 2.20 6.91 -0.70
C LEU A 77 2.64 5.46 -0.55
N PHE A 78 1.75 4.53 -0.89
CA PHE A 78 2.05 3.10 -0.89
C PHE A 78 3.13 2.73 -1.91
N SER A 79 2.99 3.22 -3.15
CA SER A 79 4.00 3.05 -4.19
C SER A 79 5.32 3.75 -3.80
N LEU A 80 5.26 4.93 -3.19
CA LEU A 80 6.44 5.65 -2.71
C LEU A 80 7.21 4.85 -1.63
N ALA A 81 6.50 4.21 -0.71
CA ALA A 81 7.11 3.31 0.28
C ALA A 81 7.84 2.14 -0.40
N GLY A 82 7.28 1.59 -1.47
CA GLY A 82 7.90 0.51 -2.26
C GLY A 82 9.18 0.98 -2.94
N LEU A 83 9.15 2.17 -3.53
CA LEU A 83 10.34 2.79 -4.13
C LEU A 83 11.43 3.06 -3.09
N LEU A 84 11.06 3.54 -1.90
CA LEU A 84 11.98 3.74 -0.78
C LEU A 84 12.63 2.41 -0.34
N ALA A 85 11.85 1.32 -0.31
CA ALA A 85 12.37 -0.02 -0.04
C ALA A 85 13.35 -0.51 -1.13
N ILE A 86 13.06 -0.24 -2.40
CA ILE A 86 13.96 -0.59 -3.53
C ILE A 86 15.30 0.14 -3.41
N ILE A 87 15.26 1.46 -3.16
CA ILE A 87 16.46 2.30 -3.09
C ILE A 87 17.30 1.92 -1.85
N SER A 88 16.65 1.78 -0.69
CA SER A 88 17.32 1.40 0.56
C SER A 88 17.86 -0.03 0.54
N GLY A 89 17.16 -0.94 -0.15
CA GLY A 89 17.52 -2.35 -0.30
C GLY A 89 18.45 -2.66 -1.47
N ARG A 90 19.09 -1.66 -2.11
CA ARG A 90 19.84 -1.85 -3.36
C ARG A 90 20.87 -2.98 -3.33
N GLN A 91 21.53 -3.21 -2.19
CA GLN A 91 22.53 -4.27 -2.04
C GLN A 91 21.95 -5.63 -1.63
N ILE A 92 20.68 -5.69 -1.20
CA ILE A 92 20.01 -6.89 -0.71
C ILE A 92 18.90 -7.25 -1.68
N SER A 93 19.17 -8.23 -2.55
CA SER A 93 18.26 -8.66 -3.63
C SER A 93 16.83 -8.94 -3.14
N SER A 94 16.71 -9.51 -1.93
CA SER A 94 15.43 -9.82 -1.31
C SER A 94 14.61 -8.57 -0.96
N ILE A 95 15.23 -7.56 -0.32
CA ILE A 95 14.55 -6.28 -0.03
C ILE A 95 14.12 -5.62 -1.34
N ARG A 96 14.99 -5.63 -2.34
CA ARG A 96 14.69 -5.06 -3.66
C ARG A 96 13.48 -5.74 -4.29
N SER A 97 13.44 -7.07 -4.32
CA SER A 97 12.33 -7.82 -4.91
C SER A 97 10.99 -7.52 -4.21
N MET A 98 11.01 -7.47 -2.87
CA MET A 98 9.81 -7.19 -2.08
C MET A 98 9.37 -5.73 -2.21
N GLY A 99 10.32 -4.79 -2.27
CA GLY A 99 10.04 -3.39 -2.59
C GLY A 99 9.46 -3.21 -4.00
N THR A 100 9.91 -3.99 -4.99
CA THR A 100 9.34 -4.00 -6.35
C THR A 100 7.90 -4.52 -6.35
N ILE A 101 7.62 -5.59 -5.61
CA ILE A 101 6.24 -6.08 -5.45
C ILE A 101 5.38 -4.97 -4.83
N LEU A 102 5.82 -4.37 -3.72
CA LEU A 102 5.11 -3.26 -3.06
C LEU A 102 4.84 -2.09 -4.02
N PHE A 103 5.83 -1.73 -4.83
CA PHE A 103 5.73 -0.65 -5.80
C PHE A 103 4.69 -0.93 -6.89
N ILE A 104 4.72 -2.13 -7.48
CA ILE A 104 3.76 -2.57 -8.52
C ILE A 104 2.36 -2.70 -7.93
N THR A 105 2.23 -3.28 -6.74
CA THR A 105 0.97 -3.39 -6.01
C THR A 105 0.37 -2.01 -5.78
N GLY A 106 1.15 -1.04 -5.29
CA GLY A 106 0.68 0.34 -5.12
C GLY A 106 0.22 1.01 -6.43
N LEU A 107 0.93 0.81 -7.54
CA LEU A 107 0.50 1.30 -8.86
C LEU A 107 -0.80 0.64 -9.34
N CYS A 108 -0.96 -0.65 -9.04
CA CYS A 108 -2.18 -1.39 -9.31
C CYS A 108 -3.35 -0.86 -8.47
N SER A 109 -3.11 -0.54 -7.19
CA SER A 109 -4.11 0.09 -6.30
C SER A 109 -4.55 1.45 -6.84
N VAL A 110 -3.62 2.31 -7.27
CA VAL A 110 -3.95 3.61 -7.89
C VAL A 110 -4.80 3.42 -9.15
N SER A 111 -4.41 2.48 -10.01
CA SER A 111 -5.10 2.20 -11.27
C SER A 111 -6.49 1.63 -11.04
N GLY A 112 -6.64 0.69 -10.11
CA GLY A 112 -7.92 0.11 -9.70
C GLY A 112 -8.84 1.15 -9.06
N TYR A 113 -8.30 2.04 -8.23
CA TYR A 113 -9.07 3.11 -7.59
C TYR A 113 -9.56 4.13 -8.62
N HIS A 114 -8.70 4.51 -9.57
CA HIS A 114 -9.08 5.41 -10.67
C HIS A 114 -10.11 4.78 -11.61
N LEU A 115 -10.00 3.47 -11.88
CA LEU A 115 -10.99 2.74 -12.66
C LEU A 115 -12.34 2.71 -11.94
N LEU A 116 -12.34 2.42 -10.63
CA LEU A 116 -13.56 2.48 -9.81
C LEU A 116 -14.21 3.86 -9.87
N TYR A 117 -13.44 4.93 -9.66
CA TYR A 117 -13.93 6.31 -9.68
C TYR A 117 -14.48 6.73 -11.06
N LEU A 118 -13.88 6.26 -12.16
CA LEU A 118 -14.37 6.55 -13.52
C LEU A 118 -15.63 5.77 -13.89
N THR A 119 -15.92 4.66 -13.20
CA THR A 119 -17.06 3.76 -13.49
C THR A 119 -18.25 3.96 -12.57
N LEU A 120 -18.14 4.86 -11.59
CA LEU A 120 -19.14 5.19 -10.58
C LEU A 120 -19.72 6.59 -10.83
#